data_AF-A0A202ECN1-F1
#
_entry.id   AF-A0A202ECN1-F1
#
_cell.length_a   1.000
_cell.length_b   1.000
_cell.length_c   1.000
_cell.angle_alpha   90.00
_cell.angle_beta   90.00
_cell.angle_gamma   90.00
#
_symmetry.space_group_name_H-M   'P 1'
#
loop_
_entity.id
_entity.type
_entity.pdbx_description
1 polymer ?
#
loop_
_entity_poly.entity_id
_entity_poly.type
_entity_poly.pdbx_seq_one_letter_code
_entity_poly.pdbx_strand_id
1 'polypeptide(L)'
;MAQYPRTSETDVSQTTGRNAELSRRSYVQSIAAVATGAASLGAVGTAAADDDYEVIEATGQTIQVGDGDTWENKLIDMSTGGDIIINAYGSDWTIRNIGFDGRNTSGTGSATFGVCEQGGSSTIENIYLGDGSDQRNGASTGHGQTAFWVDPDHSGHVDFQHLNIQGFADNAIYGSAPGNAGGGTLHIDESFAANCHVSHFRLATEGSKVTNSSIYVDDEDYAGRGIWAWAPGTIEIENCQIDMNGHHTAIDAGANGNGTTVDVIDCEYDDTAGIAEHAGSSVELEETGTEPEPFVPDGVPTSAEEAALGE
;
A
#
# COMPACT_ATOMS: atom_id res chain seq x y z
N MET A 1 -16.39 30.28 20.43
CA MET A 1 -17.06 31.22 19.50
C MET A 1 -16.06 31.56 18.41
N ALA A 2 -16.44 31.25 17.14
CA ALA A 2 -16.11 31.91 15.87
C ALA A 2 -14.69 32.52 15.68
N GLN A 3 -14.01 32.42 14.55
CA GLN A 3 -14.30 31.97 13.19
C GLN A 3 -12.95 32.15 12.46
N TYR A 4 -12.52 31.22 11.61
CA TYR A 4 -11.80 31.61 10.39
C TYR A 4 -12.31 30.76 9.22
N PRO A 5 -12.82 31.40 8.15
CA PRO A 5 -13.40 30.74 6.98
C PRO A 5 -12.37 30.60 5.83
N ARG A 6 -12.55 29.62 4.94
CA ARG A 6 -13.00 29.83 3.55
C ARG A 6 -12.89 28.57 2.70
N THR A 7 -14.06 28.14 2.25
CA THR A 7 -14.33 27.56 0.94
C THR A 7 -13.84 28.47 -0.19
N SER A 8 -13.41 27.90 -1.30
CA SER A 8 -13.61 28.52 -2.62
C SER A 8 -13.81 27.44 -3.69
N GLU A 9 -15.07 27.19 -4.02
CA GLU A 9 -15.44 26.69 -5.34
C GLU A 9 -15.56 27.85 -6.33
N THR A 10 -15.27 27.53 -7.60
CA THR A 10 -15.58 28.24 -8.85
C THR A 10 -14.90 29.58 -9.16
N ASP A 11 -14.03 29.53 -10.17
CA ASP A 11 -13.98 30.59 -11.19
C ASP A 11 -14.02 29.92 -12.57
N VAL A 12 -15.05 30.25 -13.35
CA VAL A 12 -15.27 29.78 -14.71
C VAL A 12 -14.72 30.84 -15.65
N SER A 13 -13.64 30.54 -16.36
CA SER A 13 -13.26 31.28 -17.57
C SER A 13 -12.99 30.31 -18.71
N GLN A 14 -13.93 30.22 -19.65
CA GLN A 14 -13.69 29.65 -20.97
C GLN A 14 -12.69 30.55 -21.72
N THR A 15 -11.52 30.00 -22.07
CA THR A 15 -10.69 30.56 -23.13
C THR A 15 -10.33 29.46 -24.11
N THR A 16 -10.97 29.51 -25.27
CA THR A 16 -10.69 28.69 -26.46
C THR A 16 -9.24 28.86 -26.93
N GLY A 17 -8.58 27.74 -27.24
CA GLY A 17 -7.44 27.69 -28.16
C GLY A 17 -6.07 27.55 -27.51
N ARG A 18 -5.69 26.31 -27.15
CA ARG A 18 -4.32 25.76 -27.25
C ARG A 18 -4.30 24.26 -26.90
N ASN A 19 -5.03 23.47 -27.68
CA ASN A 19 -4.87 22.01 -27.70
C ASN A 19 -4.22 21.62 -29.03
N ALA A 20 -2.89 21.60 -29.03
CA ALA A 20 -2.05 20.78 -29.89
C ALA A 20 -0.62 20.90 -29.32
N GLU A 21 0.05 19.77 -29.09
CA GLU A 21 1.49 19.66 -28.80
C GLU A 21 1.99 19.73 -27.34
N LEU A 22 1.32 19.06 -26.39
CA LEU A 22 1.97 18.62 -25.14
C LEU A 22 1.65 17.16 -24.77
N SER A 23 1.52 16.30 -25.79
CA SER A 23 1.54 14.85 -25.59
C SER A 23 2.98 14.34 -25.60
N ARG A 24 3.35 13.51 -24.62
CA ARG A 24 4.56 12.68 -24.57
C ARG A 24 5.89 13.44 -24.41
N ARG A 25 6.21 13.91 -23.20
CA ARG A 25 7.59 13.95 -22.63
C ARG A 25 7.64 14.71 -21.31
N SER A 26 7.62 13.94 -20.22
CA SER A 26 8.36 14.26 -18.99
C SER A 26 8.42 13.03 -18.08
N TYR A 27 8.79 11.88 -18.65
CA TYR A 27 9.46 10.83 -17.89
C TYR A 27 10.93 11.21 -17.88
N VAL A 28 11.40 11.75 -16.76
CA VAL A 28 12.84 11.88 -16.54
C VAL A 28 13.34 10.48 -16.20
N GLN A 29 13.96 9.88 -17.21
CA GLN A 29 14.85 8.74 -17.11
C GLN A 29 16.02 9.10 -16.19
N SER A 30 16.01 8.57 -14.99
CA SER A 30 17.23 8.34 -14.23
C SER A 30 17.77 6.98 -14.67
N ILE A 31 18.54 6.95 -15.76
CA ILE A 31 19.39 5.79 -16.07
C ILE A 31 20.52 5.80 -15.04
N ALA A 32 20.27 5.17 -13.89
CA ALA A 32 21.32 4.63 -13.05
C ALA A 32 21.81 3.33 -13.71
N ALA A 33 23.11 3.08 -13.65
CA ALA A 33 23.77 2.00 -14.35
C ALA A 33 23.08 0.65 -14.09
N VAL A 34 22.67 0.01 -15.18
CA VAL A 34 22.11 -1.34 -15.19
C VAL A 34 23.21 -2.32 -14.78
N ALA A 35 23.12 -2.85 -13.57
CA ALA A 35 23.74 -4.11 -13.21
C ALA A 35 22.74 -5.23 -13.57
N THR A 36 22.82 -5.75 -14.80
CA THR A 36 22.17 -7.02 -15.13
C THR A 36 22.97 -8.12 -14.44
N GLY A 37 22.58 -8.46 -13.22
CA GLY A 37 23.21 -9.51 -12.44
C GLY A 37 22.39 -10.78 -12.44
N ALA A 38 22.77 -11.74 -13.29
CA ALA A 38 23.03 -13.07 -12.75
C ALA A 38 23.92 -12.90 -11.52
N ALA A 39 23.41 -13.27 -10.34
CA ALA A 39 24.09 -13.12 -9.07
C ALA A 39 25.44 -13.87 -9.06
N SER A 40 26.52 -13.15 -9.37
CA SER A 40 27.85 -13.39 -8.83
C SER A 40 28.70 -12.15 -9.12
N LEU A 41 28.85 -11.25 -8.13
CA LEU A 41 30.06 -10.44 -7.87
C LEU A 41 29.79 -9.38 -6.77
N GLY A 42 30.01 -9.79 -5.52
CA GLY A 42 30.73 -9.01 -4.51
C GLY A 42 30.15 -7.69 -4.02
N ALA A 43 29.04 -7.74 -3.27
CA ALA A 43 28.89 -6.84 -2.12
C ALA A 43 29.76 -7.41 -1.00
N VAL A 44 30.55 -6.56 -0.33
CA VAL A 44 31.30 -6.96 0.87
C VAL A 44 30.31 -6.97 2.04
N GLY A 45 29.38 -7.93 2.01
CA GLY A 45 28.60 -8.28 3.18
C GLY A 45 29.53 -8.97 4.18
N THR A 46 29.49 -8.52 5.43
CA THR A 46 29.91 -9.36 6.55
C THR A 46 28.97 -10.56 6.59
N ALA A 47 29.33 -11.62 5.87
CA ALA A 47 28.69 -12.92 6.01
C ALA A 47 28.99 -13.44 7.42
N ALA A 48 28.10 -13.13 8.36
CA ALA A 48 28.00 -13.86 9.61
C ALA A 48 27.19 -15.12 9.30
N ALA A 49 27.91 -16.14 8.83
CA ALA A 49 27.36 -17.44 8.47
C ALA A 49 26.54 -18.06 9.61
N ASP A 50 25.21 -18.10 9.44
CA ASP A 50 24.30 -19.08 10.04
C ASP A 50 22.97 -19.23 9.23
N ASP A 51 22.98 -19.09 7.89
CA ASP A 51 22.22 -18.05 7.18
C ASP A 51 20.82 -18.55 6.74
N ASP A 52 19.76 -18.29 7.50
CA ASP A 52 18.37 -18.53 7.06
C ASP A 52 17.83 -17.39 6.17
N TYR A 53 18.45 -16.19 6.23
CA TYR A 53 18.13 -15.03 5.40
C TYR A 53 19.37 -14.19 5.06
N GLU A 54 19.26 -13.36 4.01
CA GLU A 54 20.28 -12.37 3.63
C GLU A 54 20.00 -11.00 4.25
N VAL A 55 21.00 -10.38 4.88
CA VAL A 55 20.90 -9.01 5.41
C VAL A 55 21.30 -7.97 4.36
N ILE A 56 20.45 -6.97 4.13
CA ILE A 56 20.69 -5.85 3.20
C ILE A 56 20.57 -4.53 3.96
N GLU A 57 21.65 -3.75 4.03
CA GLU A 57 21.60 -2.38 4.56
C GLU A 57 20.87 -1.44 3.59
N ALA A 58 19.88 -0.68 4.08
CA ALA A 58 19.19 0.35 3.33
C ALA A 58 20.05 1.61 3.20
N THR A 59 20.50 1.93 1.98
CA THR A 59 21.39 3.07 1.68
C THR A 59 20.83 4.00 0.59
N GLY A 60 19.56 3.84 0.22
CA GLY A 60 18.90 4.55 -0.88
C GLY A 60 18.92 3.81 -2.21
N GLN A 61 19.26 2.51 -2.22
CA GLN A 61 19.32 1.70 -3.43
C GLN A 61 17.93 1.28 -3.95
N THR A 62 17.92 0.81 -5.18
CA THR A 62 16.74 0.20 -5.81
C THR A 62 17.02 -1.26 -6.15
N ILE A 63 16.11 -2.14 -5.78
CA ILE A 63 16.04 -3.55 -6.17
C ILE A 63 15.01 -3.71 -7.29
N GLN A 64 15.28 -4.60 -8.25
CA GLN A 64 14.38 -4.90 -9.37
C GLN A 64 14.04 -6.38 -9.32
N VAL A 65 12.75 -6.71 -9.40
CA VAL A 65 12.21 -8.06 -9.48
C VAL A 65 11.42 -8.13 -10.79
N GLY A 66 11.85 -9.00 -11.70
CA GLY A 66 11.33 -9.09 -13.07
C GLY A 66 10.48 -10.34 -13.31
N ASP A 67 10.17 -10.58 -14.58
CA ASP A 67 9.38 -11.74 -15.05
C ASP A 67 9.85 -13.07 -14.44
N GLY A 68 8.98 -13.76 -13.72
CA GLY A 68 9.25 -15.08 -13.15
C GLY A 68 10.26 -15.11 -11.99
N ASP A 69 10.73 -13.95 -11.52
CA ASP A 69 11.73 -13.89 -10.45
C ASP A 69 11.10 -14.21 -9.08
N THR A 70 11.87 -14.85 -8.22
CA THR A 70 11.56 -14.98 -6.79
C THR A 70 12.59 -14.19 -5.99
N TRP A 71 12.13 -13.26 -5.15
CA TRP A 71 12.95 -12.50 -4.23
C TRP A 71 12.53 -12.79 -2.80
N GLU A 72 13.38 -13.50 -2.05
CA GLU A 72 12.96 -14.11 -0.78
C GLU A 72 14.04 -14.11 0.31
N ASN A 73 13.57 -14.28 1.56
CA ASN A 73 14.36 -14.47 2.78
C ASN A 73 15.39 -13.35 2.95
N LYS A 74 14.89 -12.14 3.20
CA LYS A 74 15.71 -10.93 3.39
C LYS A 74 15.38 -10.24 4.70
N LEU A 75 16.42 -9.80 5.40
CA LEU A 75 16.32 -8.81 6.46
C LEU A 75 16.89 -7.49 5.95
N ILE A 76 16.04 -6.50 5.77
CA ILE A 76 16.41 -5.16 5.36
C ILE A 76 16.71 -4.33 6.60
N ASP A 77 17.97 -3.96 6.82
CA ASP A 77 18.39 -3.10 7.91
C ASP A 77 18.18 -1.62 7.53
N MET A 78 17.17 -1.02 8.15
CA MET A 78 16.82 0.40 8.06
C MET A 78 17.17 1.16 9.34
N SER A 79 17.96 0.59 10.25
CA SER A 79 18.29 1.19 11.56
C SER A 79 19.06 2.51 11.45
N THR A 80 19.74 2.74 10.32
CA THR A 80 20.41 4.01 9.99
C THR A 80 19.46 5.07 9.42
N GLY A 81 18.20 4.71 9.16
CA GLY A 81 17.17 5.58 8.58
C GLY A 81 17.24 5.70 7.06
N GLY A 82 18.04 4.87 6.39
CA GLY A 82 18.15 4.86 4.93
C GLY A 82 16.88 4.39 4.22
N ASP A 83 16.80 4.68 2.92
CA ASP A 83 15.69 4.26 2.06
C ASP A 83 16.05 2.99 1.27
N ILE A 84 15.04 2.27 0.79
CA ILE A 84 15.19 1.24 -0.23
C ILE A 84 13.91 1.22 -1.07
N ILE A 85 14.05 1.02 -2.38
CA ILE A 85 12.92 0.88 -3.28
C ILE A 85 12.98 -0.50 -3.92
N ILE A 86 11.91 -1.27 -3.82
CA ILE A 86 11.77 -2.57 -4.46
C ILE A 86 10.74 -2.41 -5.59
N ASN A 87 11.22 -2.52 -6.83
CA ASN A 87 10.35 -2.46 -8.00
C ASN A 87 10.10 -3.87 -8.52
N ALA A 88 8.85 -4.32 -8.45
CA ALA A 88 8.38 -5.56 -9.02
C ALA A 88 7.59 -5.25 -10.30
N TYR A 89 8.16 -5.57 -11.45
CA TYR A 89 7.56 -5.27 -12.76
C TYR A 89 7.68 -6.47 -13.69
N GLY A 90 6.61 -6.74 -14.42
CA GLY A 90 6.55 -7.85 -15.35
C GLY A 90 5.43 -8.79 -14.95
N SER A 91 5.63 -10.10 -15.14
CA SER A 91 4.64 -11.11 -14.79
C SER A 91 5.19 -12.30 -14.03
N ASP A 92 4.34 -12.93 -13.22
CA ASP A 92 4.60 -14.21 -12.55
C ASP A 92 5.78 -14.18 -11.57
N TRP A 93 6.08 -13.02 -10.98
CA TRP A 93 7.07 -12.86 -9.93
C TRP A 93 6.51 -13.18 -8.54
N THR A 94 7.41 -13.48 -7.59
CA THR A 94 7.10 -13.74 -6.19
C THR A 94 8.05 -12.96 -5.28
N ILE A 95 7.51 -12.25 -4.29
CA ILE A 95 8.29 -11.64 -3.21
C ILE A 95 7.80 -12.22 -1.89
N ARG A 96 8.71 -12.74 -1.07
CA ARG A 96 8.30 -13.33 0.21
C ARG A 96 9.32 -13.33 1.32
N ASN A 97 8.88 -13.45 2.56
CA ASN A 97 9.73 -13.58 3.73
C ASN A 97 10.74 -12.42 3.83
N ILE A 98 10.20 -11.20 3.90
CA ILE A 98 11.00 -9.97 3.92
C ILE A 98 10.68 -9.18 5.18
N GLY A 99 11.68 -9.04 6.05
CA GLY A 99 11.60 -8.18 7.22
C GLY A 99 12.29 -6.85 7.00
N PHE A 100 11.71 -5.77 7.50
CA PHE A 100 12.33 -4.45 7.54
C PHE A 100 12.55 -4.04 9.01
N ASP A 101 13.82 -4.02 9.44
CA ASP A 101 14.22 -3.64 10.80
C ASP A 101 14.56 -2.15 10.84
N GLY A 102 13.75 -1.37 11.56
CA GLY A 102 13.89 0.07 11.68
C GLY A 102 12.94 0.88 10.80
N ARG A 103 12.74 2.13 11.21
CA ARG A 103 11.83 3.08 10.58
C ARG A 103 12.47 3.76 9.36
N ASN A 104 11.73 3.89 8.26
CA ASN A 104 12.17 4.72 7.14
C ASN A 104 12.16 6.21 7.53
N THR A 105 13.34 6.83 7.62
CA THR A 105 13.47 8.25 7.96
C THR A 105 14.23 9.04 6.88
N SER A 106 14.26 8.52 5.66
CA SER A 106 14.91 9.19 4.54
C SER A 106 14.20 10.50 4.15
N GLY A 107 12.89 10.57 4.40
CA GLY A 107 12.03 11.69 4.04
C GLY A 107 11.89 11.90 2.53
N THR A 108 12.19 10.89 1.71
CA THR A 108 12.10 10.95 0.24
C THR A 108 10.65 11.05 -0.22
N GLY A 109 9.71 10.45 0.52
CA GLY A 109 8.29 10.36 0.14
C GLY A 109 8.06 9.38 -1.02
N SER A 110 8.91 8.35 -1.13
CA SER A 110 8.79 7.28 -2.11
C SER A 110 7.81 6.19 -1.63
N ALA A 111 7.56 5.18 -2.47
CA ALA A 111 6.99 3.93 -2.00
C ALA A 111 8.12 2.94 -1.72
N THR A 112 8.05 2.18 -0.63
CA THR A 112 9.02 1.10 -0.37
C THR A 112 8.93 0.04 -1.48
N PHE A 113 7.71 -0.28 -1.91
CA PHE A 113 7.44 -1.16 -3.04
C PHE A 113 6.70 -0.43 -4.16
N GLY A 114 7.22 -0.53 -5.39
CA GLY A 114 6.52 -0.20 -6.62
C GLY A 114 6.12 -1.49 -7.34
N VAL A 115 4.82 -1.73 -7.53
CA VAL A 115 4.29 -3.02 -7.99
C VAL A 115 3.52 -2.86 -9.30
N CYS A 116 3.83 -3.69 -10.29
CA CYS A 116 3.12 -3.74 -11.57
C CYS A 116 3.17 -5.15 -12.17
N GLU A 117 2.11 -5.93 -11.96
CA GLU A 117 1.88 -7.18 -12.69
C GLU A 117 1.16 -6.90 -14.04
N GLN A 118 1.72 -7.40 -15.13
CA GLN A 118 1.36 -7.12 -16.53
C GLN A 118 0.61 -8.27 -17.23
N GLY A 119 -0.50 -8.69 -16.64
CA GLY A 119 -1.46 -9.63 -17.24
C GLY A 119 -1.32 -11.09 -16.81
N GLY A 120 -0.35 -11.40 -15.95
CA GLY A 120 -0.19 -12.66 -15.23
C GLY A 120 -0.71 -12.58 -13.78
N SER A 121 -0.11 -13.39 -12.91
CA SER A 121 -0.46 -13.44 -11.48
C SER A 121 0.80 -13.49 -10.63
N SER A 122 0.89 -12.61 -9.63
CA SER A 122 2.04 -12.49 -8.75
C SER A 122 1.66 -12.51 -7.28
N THR A 123 2.64 -12.74 -6.42
CA THR A 123 2.42 -12.88 -4.98
C THR A 123 3.41 -12.07 -4.18
N ILE A 124 2.91 -11.41 -3.13
CA ILE A 124 3.67 -10.76 -2.07
C ILE A 124 3.19 -11.38 -0.76
N GLU A 125 4.04 -12.16 -0.09
CA GLU A 125 3.64 -12.87 1.13
C GLU A 125 4.66 -12.72 2.28
N ASN A 126 4.20 -12.78 3.52
CA ASN A 126 5.04 -12.78 4.72
C ASN A 126 6.03 -11.60 4.78
N ILE A 127 5.50 -10.38 4.92
CA ILE A 127 6.28 -9.15 4.93
C ILE A 127 6.04 -8.38 6.23
N TYR A 128 7.12 -8.00 6.92
CA TYR A 128 7.05 -7.11 8.08
C TYR A 128 7.57 -5.72 7.75
N LEU A 129 6.69 -4.72 7.88
CA LEU A 129 6.90 -3.28 7.75
C LEU A 129 6.27 -2.55 8.96
N GLY A 130 6.34 -3.15 10.15
CA GLY A 130 5.69 -2.62 11.36
C GLY A 130 6.38 -1.40 11.98
N ASP A 131 7.62 -1.12 11.62
CA ASP A 131 8.37 0.03 12.16
C ASP A 131 8.05 1.35 11.43
N GLY A 132 7.39 1.25 10.28
CA GLY A 132 6.79 2.36 9.53
C GLY A 132 7.74 3.37 8.90
N SER A 133 7.22 4.58 8.70
CA SER A 133 7.97 5.70 8.12
C SER A 133 7.85 6.94 8.99
N ASP A 134 8.78 7.88 8.91
CA ASP A 134 8.55 9.20 9.49
C ASP A 134 7.49 9.98 8.70
N GLN A 135 7.10 11.14 9.25
CA GLN A 135 6.09 12.03 8.67
C GLN A 135 6.67 12.98 7.59
N ARG A 136 7.97 12.90 7.28
CA ARG A 136 8.58 13.82 6.32
C ARG A 136 8.20 13.43 4.91
N ASN A 137 8.07 14.44 4.07
CA ASN A 137 7.71 14.28 2.67
C ASN A 137 8.56 15.20 1.79
N GLY A 138 9.47 14.60 1.04
CA GLY A 138 10.28 15.25 0.01
C GLY A 138 9.71 15.11 -1.41
N ALA A 139 8.63 14.34 -1.58
CA ALA A 139 8.04 14.08 -2.88
C ALA A 139 7.25 15.28 -3.39
N SER A 140 7.45 15.61 -4.66
CA SER A 140 6.71 16.70 -5.34
C SER A 140 5.22 16.42 -5.48
N THR A 141 4.81 15.17 -5.28
CA THR A 141 3.43 14.70 -5.31
C THR A 141 2.64 15.15 -4.08
N GLY A 142 3.32 15.58 -3.00
CA GLY A 142 2.66 15.94 -1.74
C GLY A 142 2.19 14.74 -0.91
N HIS A 143 2.56 13.52 -1.33
CA HIS A 143 2.26 12.25 -0.66
C HIS A 143 3.44 11.80 0.21
N GLY A 144 3.16 11.34 1.43
CA GLY A 144 4.18 10.83 2.35
C GLY A 144 4.72 9.48 1.87
N GLN A 145 5.61 8.86 2.67
CA GLN A 145 6.06 7.50 2.36
C GLN A 145 4.87 6.54 2.38
N THR A 146 4.75 5.71 1.35
CA THR A 146 3.77 4.62 1.24
C THR A 146 4.50 3.28 1.34
N ALA A 147 3.91 2.24 1.92
CA ALA A 147 4.53 0.91 1.89
C ALA A 147 4.48 0.31 0.48
N PHE A 148 3.29 0.14 -0.08
CA PHE A 148 3.09 -0.36 -1.45
C PHE A 148 2.37 0.65 -2.32
N TRP A 149 2.95 0.95 -3.48
CA TRP A 149 2.29 1.67 -4.57
C TRP A 149 2.11 0.74 -5.77
N VAL A 150 0.87 0.60 -6.22
CA VAL A 150 0.54 -0.18 -7.41
C VAL A 150 0.43 0.75 -8.61
N ASP A 151 1.19 0.43 -9.65
CA ASP A 151 1.28 1.24 -10.86
C ASP A 151 -0.06 1.26 -11.63
N PRO A 152 -0.48 2.40 -12.20
CA PRO A 152 -1.68 2.48 -13.05
C PRO A 152 -1.73 1.48 -14.21
N ASP A 153 -0.59 1.05 -14.75
CA ASP A 153 -0.48 0.08 -15.86
C ASP A 153 -0.63 -1.39 -15.38
N HIS A 154 -0.73 -1.63 -14.06
CA HIS A 154 -1.02 -2.95 -13.51
C HIS A 154 -2.35 -3.48 -14.06
N SER A 155 -2.28 -4.64 -14.72
CA SER A 155 -3.39 -5.21 -15.51
C SER A 155 -3.60 -6.72 -15.28
N GLY A 156 -2.75 -7.36 -14.48
CA GLY A 156 -2.95 -8.73 -14.02
C GLY A 156 -3.49 -8.79 -12.60
N HIS A 157 -3.02 -9.78 -11.84
CA HIS A 157 -3.50 -10.05 -10.49
C HIS A 157 -2.33 -10.10 -9.48
N VAL A 158 -2.50 -9.50 -8.30
CA VAL A 158 -1.54 -9.68 -7.20
C VAL A 158 -2.27 -10.14 -5.94
N ASP A 159 -1.78 -11.24 -5.38
CA ASP A 159 -2.10 -11.71 -4.03
C ASP A 159 -1.14 -11.07 -3.02
N PHE A 160 -1.68 -10.42 -2.02
CA PHE A 160 -1.00 -9.92 -0.84
C PHE A 160 -1.43 -10.76 0.36
N GLN A 161 -0.51 -11.46 1.01
CA GLN A 161 -0.84 -12.35 2.12
C GLN A 161 0.14 -12.17 3.29
N HIS A 162 -0.33 -12.31 4.53
CA HIS A 162 0.53 -12.27 5.72
C HIS A 162 1.39 -11.00 5.82
N LEU A 163 0.78 -9.84 5.60
CA LEU A 163 1.50 -8.58 5.68
C LEU A 163 1.26 -7.91 7.03
N ASN A 164 2.31 -7.35 7.61
CA ASN A 164 2.24 -6.48 8.77
C ASN A 164 2.77 -5.10 8.41
N ILE A 165 1.88 -4.13 8.19
CA ILE A 165 2.27 -2.79 7.71
C ILE A 165 1.76 -1.74 8.68
N GLN A 166 2.65 -0.97 9.29
CA GLN A 166 2.23 0.00 10.30
C GLN A 166 2.93 1.35 10.16
N GLY A 167 2.29 2.42 10.65
CA GLY A 167 2.95 3.70 10.90
C GLY A 167 3.49 4.41 9.66
N PHE A 168 2.93 4.15 8.47
CA PHE A 168 3.30 4.88 7.26
C PHE A 168 2.61 6.25 7.18
N ALA A 169 3.35 7.25 6.70
CA ALA A 169 2.85 8.63 6.57
C ALA A 169 1.83 8.81 5.45
N ASP A 170 1.65 7.82 4.57
CA ASP A 170 0.61 7.80 3.55
C ASP A 170 -0.20 6.49 3.65
N ASN A 171 -0.23 5.62 2.63
CA ASN A 171 -1.00 4.38 2.66
C ASN A 171 -0.17 3.17 3.10
N ALA A 172 -0.83 2.12 3.63
CA ALA A 172 -0.22 0.79 3.67
C ALA A 172 -0.14 0.24 2.24
N ILE A 173 -1.30 0.07 1.60
CA ILE A 173 -1.39 -0.35 0.19
C ILE A 173 -2.16 0.70 -0.60
N TYR A 174 -1.45 1.41 -1.48
CA TYR A 174 -2.03 2.26 -2.51
C TYR A 174 -2.26 1.45 -3.77
N GLY A 175 -3.41 0.77 -3.81
CA GLY A 175 -3.87 -0.10 -4.88
C GLY A 175 -4.96 0.46 -5.79
N SER A 176 -5.37 1.72 -5.65
CA SER A 176 -6.48 2.27 -6.46
C SER A 176 -6.08 2.83 -7.83
N ALA A 177 -4.79 3.02 -8.10
CA ALA A 177 -4.32 3.62 -9.35
C ALA A 177 -4.71 2.82 -10.61
N PRO A 178 -4.70 1.48 -10.61
CA PRO A 178 -5.12 0.64 -11.75
C PRO A 178 -6.54 0.92 -12.26
N GLY A 179 -7.45 1.40 -11.40
CA GLY A 179 -8.82 1.77 -11.79
C GLY A 179 -8.88 2.88 -12.85
N ASN A 180 -7.81 3.67 -13.04
CA ASN A 180 -7.74 4.69 -14.08
C ASN A 180 -7.23 4.17 -15.44
N ALA A 181 -6.62 2.97 -15.47
CA ALA A 181 -5.97 2.45 -16.67
C ALA A 181 -5.98 0.91 -16.72
N GLY A 182 -4.96 0.26 -16.16
CA GLY A 182 -4.65 -1.15 -16.38
C GLY A 182 -5.73 -2.12 -15.90
N GLY A 183 -6.51 -1.74 -14.89
CA GLY A 183 -7.65 -2.54 -14.42
C GLY A 183 -7.26 -3.90 -13.84
N GLY A 184 -6.04 -4.03 -13.32
CA GLY A 184 -5.62 -5.20 -12.55
C GLY A 184 -6.30 -5.27 -11.18
N THR A 185 -6.28 -6.44 -10.58
CA THR A 185 -6.97 -6.76 -9.32
C THR A 185 -5.99 -7.10 -8.20
N LEU A 186 -6.33 -6.70 -6.99
CA LEU A 186 -5.53 -6.96 -5.80
C LEU A 186 -6.38 -7.72 -4.78
N HIS A 187 -5.86 -8.84 -4.27
CA HIS A 187 -6.47 -9.57 -3.16
C HIS A 187 -5.54 -9.41 -1.96
N ILE A 188 -6.06 -8.83 -0.88
CA ILE A 188 -5.35 -8.68 0.39
C ILE A 188 -5.98 -9.66 1.36
N ASP A 189 -5.23 -10.66 1.79
CA ASP A 189 -5.71 -11.72 2.66
C ASP A 189 -4.83 -11.83 3.90
N GLU A 190 -5.44 -12.21 5.03
CA GLU A 190 -4.75 -12.52 6.29
C GLU A 190 -3.64 -11.49 6.61
N SER A 191 -3.99 -10.20 6.61
CA SER A 191 -3.03 -9.11 6.77
C SER A 191 -3.42 -8.14 7.88
N PHE A 192 -2.42 -7.53 8.50
CA PHE A 192 -2.55 -6.54 9.55
C PHE A 192 -2.03 -5.18 9.08
N ALA A 193 -2.84 -4.13 9.25
CA ALA A 193 -2.39 -2.77 9.03
C ALA A 193 -2.74 -1.86 10.21
N ALA A 194 -1.81 -0.99 10.61
CA ALA A 194 -2.07 -0.08 11.72
C ALA A 194 -1.49 1.33 11.55
N ASN A 195 -2.21 2.34 12.00
CA ASN A 195 -1.75 3.73 12.06
C ASN A 195 -1.16 4.28 10.74
N CYS A 196 -1.70 3.88 9.58
CA CYS A 196 -1.30 4.42 8.27
C CYS A 196 -2.12 5.67 7.93
N HIS A 197 -1.46 6.82 7.81
CA HIS A 197 -2.10 8.13 7.96
C HIS A 197 -3.17 8.48 6.91
N VAL A 198 -3.04 8.04 5.65
CA VAL A 198 -4.01 8.37 4.59
C VAL A 198 -5.07 7.29 4.44
N SER A 199 -4.64 6.04 4.33
CA SER A 199 -5.49 4.86 4.30
C SER A 199 -4.68 3.62 4.66
N HIS A 200 -5.29 2.62 5.27
CA HIS A 200 -4.64 1.33 5.40
C HIS A 200 -4.66 0.62 4.04
N PHE A 201 -5.85 0.23 3.58
CA PHE A 201 -6.01 -0.39 2.26
C PHE A 201 -6.80 0.52 1.34
N ARG A 202 -6.19 0.92 0.22
CA ARG A 202 -6.84 1.73 -0.80
C ARG A 202 -6.89 0.94 -2.10
N LEU A 203 -8.09 0.65 -2.59
CA LEU A 203 -8.32 -0.32 -3.67
C LEU A 203 -9.20 0.26 -4.76
N ALA A 204 -9.11 -0.31 -5.96
CA ALA A 204 -10.03 -0.09 -7.06
C ALA A 204 -10.17 -1.39 -7.87
N THR A 205 -10.98 -1.33 -8.92
CA THR A 205 -11.21 -2.39 -9.90
C THR A 205 -12.17 -3.47 -9.39
N GLU A 206 -13.09 -3.87 -10.27
CA GLU A 206 -13.98 -5.02 -10.08
C GLU A 206 -13.18 -6.28 -9.72
N GLY A 207 -13.54 -6.92 -8.60
CA GLY A 207 -12.94 -8.18 -8.17
C GLY A 207 -11.67 -8.03 -7.32
N SER A 208 -11.30 -6.80 -6.94
CA SER A 208 -10.34 -6.58 -5.84
C SER A 208 -11.03 -6.79 -4.49
N LYS A 209 -10.30 -7.29 -3.49
CA LYS A 209 -10.87 -7.61 -2.17
C LYS A 209 -9.90 -7.53 -1.01
N VAL A 210 -10.47 -7.40 0.19
CA VAL A 210 -9.78 -7.55 1.48
C VAL A 210 -10.50 -8.64 2.27
N THR A 211 -9.76 -9.67 2.68
CA THR A 211 -10.31 -10.82 3.40
C THR A 211 -9.50 -11.16 4.63
N ASN A 212 -10.15 -11.67 5.68
CA ASN A 212 -9.49 -12.24 6.88
C ASN A 212 -8.46 -11.30 7.53
N SER A 213 -8.65 -10.00 7.38
CA SER A 213 -7.63 -8.99 7.69
C SER A 213 -8.09 -8.06 8.82
N SER A 214 -7.14 -7.39 9.46
CA SER A 214 -7.45 -6.48 10.55
C SER A 214 -6.77 -5.14 10.36
N ILE A 215 -7.51 -4.08 10.68
CA ILE A 215 -7.04 -2.71 10.74
C ILE A 215 -7.16 -2.23 12.19
N TYR A 216 -6.11 -1.59 12.68
CA TYR A 216 -6.07 -1.04 14.02
C TYR A 216 -5.51 0.38 14.03
N VAL A 217 -6.25 1.29 14.64
CA VAL A 217 -5.76 2.63 14.97
C VAL A 217 -5.75 2.77 16.48
N ASP A 218 -4.66 3.25 17.05
CA ASP A 218 -4.58 3.66 18.46
C ASP A 218 -4.16 5.13 18.64
N ASP A 219 -3.92 5.82 17.52
CA ASP A 219 -3.56 7.23 17.47
C ASP A 219 -4.81 8.13 17.54
N GLU A 220 -4.94 8.92 18.61
CA GLU A 220 -6.05 9.88 18.81
C GLU A 220 -6.04 11.04 17.79
N ASP A 221 -4.88 11.33 17.16
CA ASP A 221 -4.72 12.37 16.15
C ASP A 221 -4.78 11.82 14.71
N TYR A 222 -5.19 10.54 14.55
CA TYR A 222 -5.34 9.89 13.26
C TYR A 222 -6.31 10.67 12.34
N ALA A 223 -6.03 10.71 11.03
CA ALA A 223 -6.80 11.48 10.05
C ALA A 223 -7.17 10.74 8.74
N GLY A 224 -7.01 9.42 8.73
CA GLY A 224 -7.09 8.59 7.52
C GLY A 224 -8.36 7.77 7.37
N ARG A 225 -8.26 6.63 6.69
CA ARG A 225 -9.36 5.69 6.44
C ARG A 225 -8.89 4.27 6.73
N GLY A 226 -9.80 3.39 7.13
CA GLY A 226 -9.52 1.96 7.15
C GLY A 226 -9.31 1.48 5.73
N ILE A 227 -10.43 1.28 5.03
CA ILE A 227 -10.48 0.87 3.63
C ILE A 227 -11.04 2.02 2.79
N TRP A 228 -10.31 2.41 1.74
CA TRP A 228 -10.75 3.42 0.77
C TRP A 228 -10.99 2.79 -0.59
N ALA A 229 -12.26 2.58 -0.92
CA ALA A 229 -12.72 1.96 -2.15
C ALA A 229 -12.92 3.01 -3.26
N TRP A 230 -12.23 2.82 -4.38
CA TRP A 230 -12.29 3.69 -5.55
C TRP A 230 -12.94 2.99 -6.73
N ALA A 231 -13.56 3.79 -7.59
CA ALA A 231 -14.06 3.33 -8.88
C ALA A 231 -12.93 2.88 -9.82
N PRO A 232 -13.22 2.02 -10.80
CA PRO A 232 -14.50 1.39 -11.09
C PRO A 232 -14.67 0.04 -10.39
N GLY A 233 -15.92 -0.44 -10.38
CA GLY A 233 -16.26 -1.81 -10.01
C GLY A 233 -16.68 -1.99 -8.56
N THR A 234 -16.85 -3.25 -8.20
CA THR A 234 -17.21 -3.73 -6.88
C THR A 234 -15.96 -4.21 -6.16
N ILE A 235 -15.80 -3.74 -4.91
CA ILE A 235 -14.76 -4.19 -3.98
C ILE A 235 -15.44 -5.03 -2.90
N GLU A 236 -14.88 -6.19 -2.60
CA GLU A 236 -15.38 -7.09 -1.56
C GLU A 236 -14.52 -6.95 -0.30
N ILE A 237 -15.17 -6.86 0.86
CA ILE A 237 -14.54 -6.80 2.18
C ILE A 237 -15.19 -7.89 3.02
N GLU A 238 -14.44 -8.94 3.37
CA GLU A 238 -14.99 -10.13 4.04
C GLU A 238 -14.19 -10.49 5.29
N ASN A 239 -14.87 -10.87 6.37
CA ASN A 239 -14.24 -11.38 7.60
C ASN A 239 -13.12 -10.46 8.13
N CYS A 240 -13.40 -9.16 8.21
CA CYS A 240 -12.43 -8.14 8.63
C CYS A 240 -12.81 -7.49 9.96
N GLN A 241 -11.79 -7.09 10.73
CA GLN A 241 -11.93 -6.26 11.94
C GLN A 241 -11.34 -4.88 11.69
N ILE A 242 -12.15 -3.83 11.75
CA ILE A 242 -11.74 -2.46 11.39
C ILE A 242 -11.97 -1.53 12.58
N ASP A 243 -10.99 -1.51 13.49
CA ASP A 243 -10.95 -0.60 14.63
C ASP A 243 -10.18 0.67 14.24
N MET A 244 -10.91 1.77 14.19
CA MET A 244 -10.44 3.10 13.84
C MET A 244 -10.37 4.01 15.09
N ASN A 245 -10.44 3.45 16.30
CA ASN A 245 -10.51 4.15 17.58
C ASN A 245 -11.66 5.18 17.64
N GLY A 246 -12.76 4.91 16.95
CA GLY A 246 -13.88 5.84 16.82
C GLY A 246 -13.57 7.12 16.04
N HIS A 247 -12.47 7.15 15.28
CA HIS A 247 -12.05 8.28 14.47
C HIS A 247 -12.21 8.01 12.96
N HIS A 248 -12.48 9.07 12.20
CA HIS A 248 -12.55 9.06 10.74
C HIS A 248 -13.55 8.06 10.15
N THR A 249 -13.14 7.26 9.16
CA THR A 249 -14.03 6.41 8.38
C THR A 249 -13.41 5.02 8.29
N ALA A 250 -14.15 4.00 8.72
CA ALA A 250 -13.71 2.61 8.59
C ALA A 250 -13.72 2.18 7.12
N ILE A 251 -14.81 2.47 6.40
CA ILE A 251 -14.95 2.17 4.97
C ILE A 251 -15.42 3.43 4.23
N ASP A 252 -14.58 3.95 3.34
CA ASP A 252 -14.89 5.12 2.50
C ASP A 252 -15.07 4.67 1.04
N ALA A 253 -16.28 4.82 0.50
CA ALA A 253 -16.66 4.38 -0.82
C ALA A 253 -16.82 5.56 -1.79
N GLY A 254 -15.99 5.55 -2.84
CA GLY A 254 -15.97 6.54 -3.90
C GLY A 254 -14.93 7.62 -3.71
N ALA A 255 -14.47 8.19 -4.83
CA ALA A 255 -13.48 9.26 -4.82
C ALA A 255 -13.52 10.09 -6.10
N ASN A 256 -13.08 11.35 -6.00
CA ASN A 256 -12.94 12.27 -7.14
C ASN A 256 -14.20 12.40 -8.02
N GLY A 257 -15.38 12.33 -7.41
CA GLY A 257 -16.66 12.44 -8.11
C GLY A 257 -17.10 11.17 -8.85
N ASN A 258 -16.43 10.03 -8.62
CA ASN A 258 -16.82 8.72 -9.17
C ASN A 258 -17.27 7.78 -8.05
N GLY A 259 -18.43 7.16 -8.24
CA GLY A 259 -18.99 6.17 -7.32
C GLY A 259 -18.49 4.76 -7.59
N THR A 260 -18.53 3.92 -6.56
CA THR A 260 -18.12 2.51 -6.56
C THR A 260 -19.13 1.67 -5.77
N THR A 261 -19.13 0.35 -5.97
CA THR A 261 -19.89 -0.57 -5.09
C THR A 261 -18.92 -1.21 -4.11
N VAL A 262 -19.35 -1.41 -2.87
CA VAL A 262 -18.61 -2.18 -1.86
C VAL A 262 -19.56 -3.19 -1.24
N ASP A 263 -19.16 -4.46 -1.25
CA ASP A 263 -19.86 -5.52 -0.53
C ASP A 263 -19.07 -5.81 0.75
N VAL A 264 -19.74 -5.71 1.91
CA VAL A 264 -19.13 -5.91 3.23
C VAL A 264 -19.82 -7.08 3.91
N ILE A 265 -19.07 -8.14 4.17
CA ILE A 265 -19.58 -9.45 4.57
C ILE A 265 -18.86 -9.90 5.84
N ASP A 266 -19.59 -10.29 6.90
CA ASP A 266 -19.02 -10.85 8.14
C ASP A 266 -17.92 -9.96 8.76
N CYS A 267 -18.08 -8.64 8.69
CA CYS A 267 -17.09 -7.68 9.19
C CYS A 267 -17.58 -6.96 10.45
N GLU A 268 -16.64 -6.59 11.30
CA GLU A 268 -16.85 -5.67 12.41
C GLU A 268 -16.08 -4.37 12.14
N TYR A 269 -16.73 -3.23 12.35
CA TYR A 269 -16.10 -1.92 12.18
C TYR A 269 -16.60 -0.93 13.23
N ASP A 270 -15.81 0.07 13.58
CA ASP A 270 -16.25 1.05 14.57
C ASP A 270 -17.55 1.78 14.18
N ASP A 271 -18.58 1.74 15.04
CA ASP A 271 -19.85 2.45 14.81
C ASP A 271 -19.64 3.97 14.62
N THR A 272 -18.71 4.55 15.39
CA THR A 272 -18.46 6.00 15.35
C THR A 272 -17.67 6.43 14.12
N ALA A 273 -16.70 5.62 13.67
CA ALA A 273 -15.97 5.89 12.43
C ALA A 273 -16.87 5.62 11.22
N GLY A 274 -17.61 4.51 11.26
CA GLY A 274 -18.68 4.18 10.34
C GLY A 274 -18.25 4.08 8.88
N ILE A 275 -19.24 4.25 8.01
CA ILE A 275 -19.14 4.07 6.57
C ILE A 275 -19.51 5.38 5.87
N ALA A 276 -18.72 5.77 4.87
CA ALA A 276 -19.00 6.94 4.04
C ALA A 276 -19.24 6.53 2.59
N GLU A 277 -20.33 7.04 2.00
CA GLU A 277 -20.66 6.87 0.58
C GLU A 277 -20.55 8.20 -0.16
N HIS A 278 -19.83 8.20 -1.28
CA HIS A 278 -19.56 9.38 -2.08
C HIS A 278 -19.93 9.15 -3.55
N ALA A 279 -20.32 10.24 -4.23
CA ALA A 279 -20.51 10.26 -5.68
C ALA A 279 -21.45 9.17 -6.24
N GLY A 280 -22.46 8.76 -5.46
CA GLY A 280 -23.41 7.72 -5.85
C GLY A 280 -22.90 6.29 -5.63
N SER A 281 -21.86 6.12 -4.80
CA SER A 281 -21.44 4.80 -4.31
C SER A 281 -22.53 4.14 -3.48
N SER A 282 -22.43 2.81 -3.37
CA SER A 282 -23.28 1.99 -2.50
C SER A 282 -22.41 1.03 -1.70
N VAL A 283 -22.70 0.90 -0.40
CA VAL A 283 -22.11 -0.10 0.49
C VAL A 283 -23.20 -1.04 0.97
N GLU A 284 -23.11 -2.30 0.58
CA GLU A 284 -24.04 -3.36 0.95
C GLU A 284 -23.47 -4.15 2.14
N LEU A 285 -24.29 -4.34 3.19
CA LEU A 285 -23.87 -4.98 4.43
C LEU A 285 -24.55 -6.33 4.61
N GLU A 286 -23.76 -7.37 4.85
CA GLU A 286 -24.20 -8.73 5.15
C GLU A 286 -23.48 -9.27 6.39
N GLU A 287 -24.24 -9.71 7.40
CA GLU A 287 -23.69 -10.33 8.63
C GLU A 287 -22.65 -9.46 9.38
N THR A 288 -22.71 -8.13 9.24
CA THR A 288 -21.76 -7.20 9.89
C THR A 288 -22.19 -6.73 11.27
N GLY A 289 -21.22 -6.42 12.13
CA GLY A 289 -21.40 -5.76 13.43
C GLY A 289 -20.60 -4.46 13.57
N THR A 290 -20.61 -3.89 14.78
CA THR A 290 -19.91 -2.63 15.07
C THR A 290 -19.06 -2.64 16.34
N GLU A 291 -18.61 -3.80 16.78
CA GLU A 291 -17.77 -3.98 17.98
C GLU A 291 -16.46 -4.67 17.57
N PRO A 292 -15.57 -3.98 16.81
CA PRO A 292 -14.36 -4.60 16.30
C PRO A 292 -13.43 -5.02 17.43
N GLU A 293 -12.87 -6.23 17.30
CA GLU A 293 -11.81 -6.77 18.14
C GLU A 293 -10.57 -6.97 17.26
N PRO A 294 -9.74 -5.93 17.05
CA PRO A 294 -8.61 -6.00 16.14
C PRO A 294 -7.60 -7.05 16.60
N PHE A 295 -7.06 -7.81 15.65
CA PHE A 295 -6.11 -8.88 15.90
C PHE A 295 -5.00 -8.88 14.84
N VAL A 296 -3.85 -9.47 15.16
CA VAL A 296 -2.86 -9.82 14.13
C VAL A 296 -3.24 -11.22 13.62
N PRO A 297 -3.60 -11.40 12.33
CA PRO A 297 -3.97 -12.70 11.79
C PRO A 297 -2.89 -13.76 11.99
N ASP A 298 -3.32 -15.03 12.12
CA ASP A 298 -2.39 -16.16 12.23
C ASP A 298 -1.45 -16.18 11.00
N GLY A 299 -0.15 -16.35 11.23
CA GLY A 299 0.87 -16.37 10.17
C GLY A 299 1.36 -14.98 9.72
N VAL A 300 0.76 -13.89 10.20
CA VAL A 300 1.31 -12.54 9.96
C VAL A 300 2.53 -12.32 10.85
N PRO A 301 3.70 -11.98 10.28
CA PRO A 301 4.91 -11.77 11.07
C PRO A 301 4.77 -10.54 11.96
N THR A 302 5.26 -10.62 13.19
CA THR A 302 5.24 -9.54 14.17
C THR A 302 6.59 -8.87 14.37
N SER A 303 7.62 -9.35 13.68
CA SER A 303 8.96 -8.75 13.66
C SER A 303 9.64 -8.93 12.31
N ALA A 304 10.65 -8.11 12.06
CA ALA A 304 11.47 -8.22 10.85
C ALA A 304 12.20 -9.56 10.76
N GLU A 305 12.70 -10.08 11.89
CA GLU A 305 13.41 -11.36 11.91
C GLU A 305 12.46 -12.54 11.61
N GLU A 306 11.26 -12.56 12.22
CA GLU A 306 10.22 -13.57 11.94
C GLU A 306 9.83 -13.61 10.46
N ALA A 307 9.57 -12.44 9.86
CA ALA A 307 9.30 -12.34 8.43
C ALA A 307 10.48 -12.86 7.59
N ALA A 308 11.72 -12.45 7.91
CA ALA A 308 12.90 -12.87 7.15
C ALA A 308 13.15 -14.38 7.21
N LEU A 309 12.79 -15.02 8.33
CA LEU A 309 12.89 -16.47 8.55
C LEU A 309 11.78 -17.28 7.85
N GLY A 310 10.69 -16.64 7.43
CA GLY A 310 9.55 -17.35 6.88
C GLY A 310 8.66 -18.01 7.94
N GLU A 311 8.68 -17.47 9.16
CA GLU A 311 7.93 -17.99 10.32
C GLU A 311 6.58 -17.31 10.50
#